data_AF-A0A1K0FR67-F1
#
_entry.id   AF-A0A1K0FR67-F1
#
_cell.length_a   1.000
_cell.length_b   1.000
_cell.length_c   1.000
_cell.angle_alpha   90.00
_cell.angle_beta   90.00
_cell.angle_gamma   90.00
#
_symmetry.space_group_name_H-M   'P 1'
#
loop_
_entity.id
_entity.type
_entity.pdbx_description
1 polymer ?
#
loop_
_entity_poly.entity_id
_entity_poly.type
_entity_poly.pdbx_seq_one_letter_code
_entity_poly.pdbx_strand_id
1 'polypeptide(L)'
;MWDEFAASVFDWIPPSLLLLILLAAAGLIGALWYWFPAWVPRRMPRLRLPRLRMPRWRLPRWRRPRFSRRRRSTAAGASSEATTAFEPSVVLSDGTLLADRLAAEGRYAEAVRQRLRDIVGDLTAAGVISPLPGTTAAEVAAAAAVQRPA
;
A
#
# COMPACT_ATOMS: atom_id res chain seq x y z
N MET A 1 -1.99 -2.16 40.83
CA MET A 1 -2.21 -3.21 39.81
C MET A 1 -1.07 -3.30 38.81
N TRP A 2 -0.39 -2.20 38.45
CA TRP A 2 0.73 -2.25 37.49
C TRP A 2 2.05 -2.76 38.09
N ASP A 3 2.38 -2.38 39.34
CA ASP A 3 3.60 -2.82 40.01
C ASP A 3 3.66 -4.33 40.27
N GLU A 4 2.52 -4.95 40.55
CA GLU A 4 2.40 -6.39 40.80
C GLU A 4 2.61 -7.22 39.52
N PHE A 5 2.17 -6.67 38.38
CA PHE A 5 2.43 -7.26 37.06
C PHE A 5 3.89 -7.09 36.64
N ALA A 6 4.48 -5.91 36.90
CA ALA A 6 5.90 -5.68 36.65
C ALA A 6 6.77 -6.63 37.48
N ALA A 7 6.50 -6.74 38.79
CA ALA A 7 7.27 -7.61 39.69
C ALA A 7 7.20 -9.09 39.27
N SER A 8 6.02 -9.61 38.92
CA SER A 8 5.86 -11.00 38.48
C SER A 8 6.54 -11.30 37.14
N VAL A 9 6.59 -10.33 36.22
CA VAL A 9 7.32 -10.46 34.95
C VAL A 9 8.84 -10.44 35.18
N PHE A 10 9.33 -9.61 36.11
CA PHE A 10 10.76 -9.54 36.45
C PHE A 10 11.25 -10.72 37.28
N ASP A 11 10.40 -11.36 38.08
CA ASP A 11 10.75 -12.60 38.80
C ASP A 11 10.99 -13.78 37.85
N TRP A 12 10.24 -13.84 36.75
CA TRP A 12 10.40 -14.89 35.73
C TRP A 12 11.49 -14.59 34.70
N ILE A 13 11.79 -13.31 34.45
CA ILE A 13 12.72 -12.89 33.40
C ILE A 13 13.73 -11.91 34.02
N PRO A 14 14.99 -12.31 34.21
CA PRO A 14 15.99 -11.40 34.75
C PRO A 14 16.15 -10.20 33.81
N PRO A 15 16.42 -8.99 34.34
CA PRO A 15 16.42 -7.75 33.56
C PRO A 15 17.34 -7.78 32.34
N SER A 16 18.47 -8.49 32.45
CA SER A 16 19.42 -8.71 31.36
C SER A 16 18.84 -9.52 30.20
N LEU A 17 18.02 -10.55 30.49
CA LEU A 17 17.32 -11.33 29.46
C LEU A 17 16.24 -10.49 28.78
N LEU A 18 15.52 -9.66 29.53
CA LEU A 18 14.52 -8.76 28.96
C LEU A 18 15.18 -7.78 27.97
N LEU A 19 16.31 -7.18 28.35
CA LEU A 19 17.09 -6.32 27.46
C LEU A 19 17.61 -7.07 26.22
N LEU A 20 18.12 -8.30 26.39
CA LEU A 20 18.56 -9.12 25.26
C LEU A 20 17.42 -9.47 24.31
N ILE A 21 16.24 -9.82 24.84
CA ILE A 21 15.05 -10.11 24.02
C ILE A 21 14.60 -8.87 23.28
N LEU A 22 14.57 -7.71 23.94
CA LEU A 22 14.18 -6.44 23.31
C LEU A 22 15.17 -6.04 22.21
N LEU A 23 16.47 -6.21 22.47
CA LEU A 23 17.53 -5.92 21.51
C LEU A 23 17.50 -6.89 20.32
N ALA A 24 17.30 -8.19 20.58
CA ALA A 24 17.14 -9.20 19.56
C ALA A 24 15.87 -8.95 18.73
N ALA A 25 14.76 -8.60 19.35
CA ALA A 25 13.51 -8.26 18.67
C ALA A 25 13.68 -7.00 17.81
N ALA A 26 14.31 -5.94 18.33
CA ALA A 26 14.60 -4.72 17.58
C ALA A 26 15.53 -5.01 16.37
N GLY A 27 16.59 -5.80 16.58
CA GLY A 27 17.49 -6.25 15.52
C GLY A 27 16.78 -7.10 14.47
N LEU A 28 15.92 -8.03 14.89
CA LEU A 28 15.11 -8.86 14.01
C LEU A 28 14.09 -8.04 13.23
N ILE A 29 13.41 -7.08 13.85
CA ILE A 29 12.45 -6.20 13.18
C ILE A 29 13.18 -5.32 12.17
N GLY A 30 14.32 -4.73 12.54
CA GLY A 30 15.15 -3.93 11.62
C GLY A 30 15.67 -4.77 10.45
N ALA A 31 16.17 -5.97 10.74
CA ALA A 31 16.59 -6.93 9.74
C ALA A 31 15.43 -7.36 8.84
N LEU A 32 14.23 -7.61 9.39
CA LEU A 32 13.05 -8.01 8.63
C LEU A 32 12.53 -6.86 7.75
N TRP A 33 12.64 -5.62 8.23
CA TRP A 33 12.30 -4.41 7.48
C TRP A 33 13.28 -4.15 6.34
N TYR A 34 14.58 -4.35 6.57
CA TYR A 34 15.61 -4.22 5.54
C TYR A 34 15.61 -5.41 4.55
N TRP A 35 15.28 -6.62 5.03
CA TRP A 35 15.10 -7.84 4.24
C TRP A 35 13.76 -7.83 3.48
N PHE A 36 12.90 -6.84 3.70
CA PHE A 36 11.64 -6.67 2.99
C PHE A 36 11.87 -6.15 1.56
N PRO A 37 12.40 -6.99 0.65
CA PRO A 37 11.52 -7.66 -0.31
C PRO A 37 11.94 -9.10 -0.71
N ALA A 38 12.87 -9.76 -0.01
CA ALA A 38 13.44 -11.02 -0.50
C ALA A 38 12.59 -12.27 -0.20
N TRP A 39 11.67 -12.21 0.76
CA TRP A 39 10.90 -13.37 1.23
C TRP A 39 9.38 -13.28 1.03
N VAL A 40 8.84 -12.19 0.48
CA VAL A 40 7.42 -12.14 0.06
C VAL A 40 7.35 -12.64 -1.38
N PRO A 41 6.90 -13.88 -1.65
CA PRO A 41 6.72 -14.34 -3.01
C PRO A 41 5.51 -13.59 -3.57
N ARG A 42 5.76 -12.47 -4.25
CA ARG A 42 4.76 -11.72 -5.05
C ARG A 42 4.14 -12.55 -6.18
N ARG A 43 4.56 -13.80 -6.33
CA ARG A 43 3.95 -14.82 -7.18
C ARG A 43 3.58 -15.99 -6.29
N MET A 44 2.34 -16.04 -5.80
CA MET A 44 1.79 -17.36 -5.48
C MET A 44 1.90 -18.18 -6.77
N PRO A 45 2.67 -19.29 -6.79
CA PRO A 45 2.62 -20.20 -7.92
C PRO A 45 1.16 -20.59 -8.03
N ARG A 46 0.56 -20.39 -9.21
CA ARG A 46 -0.79 -20.82 -9.49
C ARG A 46 -0.81 -22.32 -9.21
N LEU A 47 -1.25 -22.71 -8.01
CA LEU A 47 -1.57 -24.08 -7.67
C LEU A 47 -2.67 -24.45 -8.66
N ARG A 48 -2.24 -25.01 -9.79
CA ARG A 48 -3.11 -25.71 -10.72
C ARG A 48 -3.57 -26.94 -9.94
N LEU A 49 -4.55 -26.74 -9.06
CA LEU A 49 -5.27 -27.82 -8.45
C LEU A 49 -5.74 -28.70 -9.62
N PRO A 50 -5.39 -29.99 -9.64
CA PRO A 50 -5.93 -30.91 -10.63
C PRO A 50 -7.44 -30.76 -10.56
N ARG A 51 -8.06 -30.55 -11.72
CA ARG A 51 -9.48 -30.22 -11.86
C ARG A 51 -10.31 -31.27 -11.14
N LEU A 52 -10.65 -31.03 -9.87
CA LEU A 52 -11.70 -31.77 -9.18
C LEU A 52 -12.96 -31.46 -9.96
N ARG A 53 -13.32 -32.39 -10.85
CA ARG A 53 -14.63 -32.50 -11.47
C ARG A 53 -15.63 -32.68 -10.33
N MET A 54 -16.01 -31.58 -9.68
CA MET A 54 -17.11 -31.62 -8.74
C MET A 54 -18.38 -31.96 -9.55
N PRO A 55 -19.17 -32.94 -9.11
CA PRO A 55 -20.46 -33.23 -9.72
C PRO A 55 -21.29 -31.96 -9.68
N ARG A 56 -21.88 -31.59 -10.82
CA ARG A 56 -22.65 -30.35 -10.99
C ARG A 56 -23.81 -30.30 -10.01
N TRP A 57 -23.59 -29.71 -8.84
CA TRP A 57 -24.67 -29.29 -7.96
C TRP A 57 -25.38 -28.12 -8.64
N ARG A 58 -26.49 -28.43 -9.31
CA ARG A 58 -27.40 -27.45 -9.91
C ARG A 58 -28.12 -26.73 -8.78
N LEU A 59 -27.48 -25.72 -8.19
CA LEU A 59 -28.19 -24.83 -7.29
C LEU A 59 -29.24 -24.03 -8.08
N PRO A 60 -30.48 -23.90 -7.57
CA PRO A 60 -31.52 -23.10 -8.21
C PRO A 60 -31.06 -21.65 -8.35
N ARG A 61 -31.30 -21.06 -9.53
CA ARG A 61 -30.91 -19.68 -9.85
C ARG A 61 -31.70 -18.70 -8.98
N TRP A 62 -31.15 -18.34 -7.83
CA TRP A 62 -31.70 -17.30 -6.99
C TRP A 62 -31.44 -15.94 -7.64
N ARG A 63 -32.46 -15.47 -8.37
CA ARG A 63 -32.50 -14.12 -8.97
C ARG A 63 -32.42 -13.10 -7.84
N ARG A 64 -31.22 -12.56 -7.61
CA ARG A 64 -31.03 -11.42 -6.70
C ARG A 64 -31.61 -10.17 -7.37
N PRO A 65 -32.53 -9.43 -6.71
CA PRO A 65 -33.03 -8.18 -7.23
C PRO A 65 -31.88 -7.17 -7.28
N ARG A 66 -31.79 -6.45 -8.41
CA ARG A 66 -30.80 -5.40 -8.65
C ARG A 66 -31.05 -4.24 -7.70
N PHE A 67 -30.39 -4.24 -6.55
CA PHE A 67 -30.31 -3.05 -5.71
C PHE A 67 -29.35 -2.06 -6.38
N SER A 68 -29.94 -1.16 -7.17
CA SER A 68 -29.35 0.12 -7.54
C SER A 68 -28.97 0.85 -6.26
N ARG A 69 -27.71 0.69 -5.85
CA ARG A 69 -27.13 1.44 -4.73
C ARG A 69 -26.79 2.83 -5.27
N ARG A 70 -27.84 3.65 -5.29
CA ARG A 70 -27.78 5.10 -5.48
C ARG A 70 -26.62 5.63 -4.64
N ARG A 71 -25.60 6.16 -5.33
CA ARG A 71 -24.46 6.88 -4.75
C ARG A 71 -24.95 7.78 -3.63
N ARG A 72 -24.57 7.44 -2.40
CA ARG A 72 -24.58 8.39 -1.29
C ARG A 72 -23.14 8.78 -1.08
N SER A 73 -22.76 9.85 -1.78
CA SER A 73 -21.65 10.71 -1.39
C SER A 73 -21.96 11.18 0.04
N THR A 74 -21.34 10.56 1.03
CA THR A 74 -21.16 11.19 2.33
C THR A 74 -19.88 11.99 2.24
N ALA A 75 -20.06 13.28 1.93
CA ALA A 75 -19.12 14.31 2.33
C ALA A 75 -18.93 14.22 3.85
N ALA A 76 -17.69 13.95 4.26
CA ALA A 76 -17.23 14.15 5.63
C ALA A 76 -15.72 14.47 5.59
N GLY A 77 -15.40 15.75 5.76
CA GLY A 77 -14.07 16.29 6.10
C GLY A 77 -13.07 16.37 4.95
N ALA A 78 -13.01 17.44 4.13
CA ALA A 78 -12.61 18.80 4.51
C ALA A 78 -11.27 18.85 5.27
N SER A 79 -10.19 18.55 4.55
CA SER A 79 -8.97 19.35 4.64
C SER A 79 -8.70 19.96 3.26
N SER A 80 -9.04 21.24 3.18
CA SER A 80 -8.46 22.31 2.37
C SER A 80 -7.96 21.98 0.96
N GLU A 81 -8.72 22.49 -0.01
CA GLU A 81 -8.25 23.19 -1.21
C GLU A 81 -6.73 23.18 -1.45
N ALA A 82 -6.31 22.21 -2.24
CA ALA A 82 -5.46 22.49 -3.38
C ALA A 82 -6.05 21.66 -4.53
N THR A 83 -6.95 22.26 -5.30
CA THR A 83 -7.19 21.79 -6.67
C THR A 83 -5.92 22.13 -7.47
N THR A 84 -4.82 21.46 -7.16
CA THR A 84 -3.82 21.21 -8.18
C THR A 84 -4.55 20.33 -9.17
N ALA A 85 -4.79 20.84 -10.38
CA ALA A 85 -5.29 20.05 -11.49
C ALA A 85 -4.26 18.94 -11.75
N PHE A 86 -4.38 17.85 -10.99
CA PHE A 86 -3.72 16.59 -11.25
C PHE A 86 -4.37 16.11 -12.53
N GLU A 87 -3.72 16.37 -13.67
CA GLU A 87 -4.07 15.84 -14.97
C GLU A 87 -3.47 14.43 -15.01
N PRO A 88 -4.23 13.39 -14.63
CA PRO A 88 -3.69 12.04 -14.58
C PRO A 88 -3.08 11.63 -15.91
N SER A 89 -1.80 11.29 -15.89
CA SER A 89 -1.04 10.94 -17.10
C SER A 89 -1.62 9.74 -17.87
N VAL A 90 -2.36 8.85 -17.21
CA VAL A 90 -3.04 7.71 -17.85
C VAL A 90 -4.44 7.47 -17.28
N VAL A 91 -5.44 8.04 -17.96
CA VAL A 91 -6.85 7.72 -17.78
C VAL A 91 -7.24 6.62 -18.77
N LEU A 92 -7.82 5.53 -18.29
CA LEU A 92 -8.35 4.49 -19.17
C LEU A 92 -9.63 4.97 -19.84
N SER A 93 -10.02 4.30 -20.94
CA SER A 93 -11.25 4.59 -21.67
C SER A 93 -12.53 4.60 -20.81
N ASP A 94 -12.51 3.90 -19.66
CA ASP A 94 -13.62 3.84 -18.71
C ASP A 94 -13.61 5.01 -17.69
N GLY A 95 -12.73 6.00 -17.86
CA GLY A 95 -12.58 7.14 -16.96
C GLY A 95 -11.92 6.82 -15.61
N THR A 96 -11.37 5.61 -15.46
CA THR A 96 -10.66 5.19 -14.24
C THR A 96 -9.16 5.37 -14.41
N LEU A 97 -8.47 5.71 -13.32
CA LEU A 97 -7.02 5.75 -13.31
C LEU A 97 -6.46 4.34 -13.44
N LEU A 98 -5.39 4.18 -14.22
CA LEU A 98 -4.68 2.90 -14.35
C LEU A 98 -4.30 2.33 -12.98
N ALA A 99 -3.81 3.19 -12.09
CA ALA A 99 -3.47 2.83 -10.72
C ALA A 99 -4.66 2.26 -9.93
N ASP A 100 -5.86 2.83 -10.08
CA ASP A 100 -7.06 2.40 -9.36
C ASP A 100 -7.57 1.05 -9.88
N ARG A 101 -7.49 0.83 -11.19
CA ARG A 101 -7.77 -0.48 -11.78
C ARG A 101 -6.81 -1.55 -11.26
N LEU A 102 -5.51 -1.25 -11.23
CA LEU A 102 -4.51 -2.19 -10.69
C LEU A 102 -4.74 -2.47 -9.20
N ALA A 103 -5.15 -1.46 -8.42
CA ALA A 103 -5.51 -1.64 -7.02
C ALA A 103 -6.76 -2.52 -6.86
N ALA A 104 -7.79 -2.32 -7.69
CA ALA A 104 -8.99 -3.16 -7.71
C ALA A 104 -8.70 -4.61 -8.11
N GLU A 105 -7.70 -4.83 -8.97
CA GLU A 105 -7.18 -6.16 -9.34
C GLU A 105 -6.26 -6.78 -8.26
N GLY A 106 -6.01 -6.09 -7.14
CA GLY A 106 -5.13 -6.54 -6.05
C GLY A 106 -3.62 -6.41 -6.35
N ARG A 107 -3.25 -5.74 -7.45
CA ARG A 107 -1.87 -5.55 -7.93
C ARG A 107 -1.25 -4.28 -7.36
N TYR A 108 -1.26 -4.15 -6.03
CA TYR A 108 -0.81 -2.94 -5.32
C TYR A 108 0.62 -2.49 -5.68
N ALA A 109 1.52 -3.44 -5.94
CA ALA A 109 2.90 -3.18 -6.35
C ALA A 109 3.02 -2.31 -7.61
N GLU A 110 2.09 -2.49 -8.53
CA GLU A 110 2.08 -1.80 -9.82
C GLU A 110 1.21 -0.56 -9.74
N ALA A 111 0.12 -0.61 -8.99
CA ALA A 111 -0.70 0.54 -8.67
C ALA A 111 0.15 1.67 -8.04
N VAL A 112 0.97 1.33 -7.04
CA VAL A 112 1.87 2.30 -6.37
C VAL A 112 2.91 2.82 -7.35
N ARG A 113 3.55 1.96 -8.16
CA ARG A 113 4.53 2.39 -9.17
C ARG A 113 3.92 3.34 -10.21
N GLN A 114 2.69 3.08 -10.63
CA GLN A 114 1.98 3.94 -11.56
C GLN A 114 1.62 5.28 -10.92
N ARG A 115 1.07 5.26 -9.69
CA ARG A 115 0.75 6.48 -8.93
C ARG A 115 1.98 7.37 -8.75
N LEU A 116 3.14 6.78 -8.42
CA LEU A 116 4.41 7.52 -8.30
C LEU A 116 4.85 8.09 -9.65
N ARG A 117 4.71 7.34 -10.75
CA ARG A 117 5.04 7.83 -12.09
C ARG A 117 4.15 9.01 -12.50
N ASP A 118 2.85 8.94 -12.19
CA ASP A 118 1.91 10.02 -12.46
C ASP A 118 2.30 11.29 -11.65
N ILE A 119 2.58 11.16 -10.35
CA ILE A 119 3.03 12.27 -9.50
C ILE A 119 4.33 12.91 -10.02
N VAL A 120 5.30 12.10 -10.46
CA VAL A 120 6.55 12.62 -11.03
C VAL A 120 6.29 13.34 -12.34
N GLY A 121 5.40 12.82 -13.20
CA GLY A 121 4.97 13.48 -14.42
C GLY A 121 4.37 14.86 -14.13
N ASP A 122 3.49 14.94 -13.15
CA ASP A 122 2.82 16.18 -12.76
C ASP A 122 3.79 17.20 -12.16
N LEU A 123 4.70 16.76 -11.29
CA LEU A 123 5.77 17.61 -10.75
C LEU A 123 6.70 18.14 -11.86
N THR A 124 6.93 17.33 -12.89
CA THR A 124 7.72 17.74 -14.06
C THR A 124 6.97 18.75 -14.93
N ALA A 125 5.69 18.50 -15.19
CA ALA A 125 4.83 19.41 -15.94
C ALA A 125 4.67 20.77 -15.23
N ALA A 126 4.60 20.77 -13.90
CA ALA A 126 4.59 21.97 -13.08
C ALA A 126 5.95 22.68 -13.00
N GLY A 127 7.02 22.12 -13.57
CA GLY A 127 8.38 22.68 -13.51
C GLY A 127 9.06 22.55 -12.15
N VAL A 128 8.46 21.79 -11.21
CA VAL A 128 8.99 21.59 -9.86
C VAL A 128 10.22 20.68 -9.87
N ILE A 129 10.30 19.76 -10.83
CA ILE A 129 11.43 18.83 -10.96
C ILE A 129 11.77 18.69 -12.45
N SER A 130 13.05 18.55 -12.76
CA SER A 130 13.51 18.18 -14.10
C SER A 130 14.27 16.85 -14.03
N PRO A 131 13.55 15.70 -14.08
CA PRO A 131 14.17 14.39 -13.94
C PRO A 131 14.94 14.02 -15.22
N LEU A 132 16.21 13.66 -15.08
CA LEU A 132 17.03 13.11 -16.16
C LEU A 132 16.88 11.57 -16.21
N PRO A 133 17.09 10.94 -17.37
CA PRO A 133 17.16 9.49 -17.43
C PRO A 133 18.28 8.98 -16.51
N GLY A 134 17.90 8.19 -15.50
CA GLY A 134 18.81 7.70 -14.45
C GLY A 134 18.63 8.36 -13.08
N THR A 135 17.82 9.41 -12.95
CA THR A 135 17.51 10.04 -11.66
C THR A 135 16.85 9.06 -10.69
N THR A 136 17.36 9.02 -9.45
CA THR A 136 16.84 8.12 -8.40
C THR A 136 15.62 8.71 -7.69
N ALA A 137 14.79 7.86 -7.08
CA ALA A 137 13.60 8.33 -6.34
C ALA A 137 13.96 9.27 -5.17
N ALA A 138 15.12 9.09 -4.56
CA ALA A 138 15.61 9.95 -3.48
C ALA A 138 15.97 11.35 -3.98
N GLU A 139 16.61 11.44 -5.14
CA GLU A 139 16.92 12.73 -5.79
C GLU A 139 15.67 13.49 -6.19
N VAL A 140 14.65 12.79 -6.72
CA VAL A 140 13.34 13.39 -7.00
C VAL A 140 12.69 13.93 -5.72
N ALA A 141 12.71 13.15 -4.64
CA ALA A 141 12.13 13.58 -3.36
C ALA A 141 12.88 14.79 -2.77
N ALA A 142 14.21 14.81 -2.86
CA ALA A 142 15.03 15.92 -2.40
C ALA A 142 14.76 17.19 -3.21
N ALA A 143 14.69 17.08 -4.54
CA ALA A 143 14.37 18.21 -5.43
C ALA A 143 12.97 18.78 -5.14
N ALA A 144 11.97 17.91 -4.93
CA ALA A 144 10.61 18.30 -4.56
C ALA A 144 10.57 19.05 -3.22
N ALA A 145 11.34 18.59 -2.23
CA ALA A 145 11.34 19.16 -0.88
C ALA A 145 11.87 20.60 -0.85
N VAL A 146 12.88 20.92 -1.68
CA VAL A 146 13.46 22.28 -1.78
C VAL A 146 12.45 23.30 -2.31
N GLN A 147 11.51 22.87 -3.16
CA GLN A 147 10.53 23.77 -3.78
C GLN A 147 9.24 23.93 -2.96
N ARG A 148 9.13 23.31 -1.78
CA ARG A 148 7.93 23.41 -0.95
C ARG A 148 7.86 24.78 -0.28
N PRO A 149 6.80 25.59 -0.48
CA PRO A 149 6.61 26.80 0.30
C PRO A 149 6.42 26.45 1.79
N ALA A 150 7.04 27.25 2.66
CA ALA A 150 7.03 27.07 4.12
C ALA A 150 5.64 27.27 4.75
#